data_AF-A0A3C0VIQ2-F1
#
_entry.id   AF-A0A3C0VIQ2-F1
#
_cell.length_a   1.000
_cell.length_b   1.000
_cell.length_c   1.000
_cell.angle_alpha   90.00
_cell.angle_beta   90.00
_cell.angle_gamma   90.00
#
_symmetry.space_group_name_H-M   'P 1'
#
loop_
_entity.id
_entity.type
_entity.pdbx_description
1 polymer ?
#
loop_
_entity_poly.entity_id
_entity_poly.type
_entity_poly.pdbx_seq_one_letter_code
_entity_poly.pdbx_strand_id
1 'polypeptide(L)'
;MTRVCAPEHGEKTVNGYGGPMPEPFYLGIEIGGTKIQLCAGTAGGAIVARERFTVDRARGAGGIRDEIGRRAPALCRRFGVRAVGAGFGGPVRTAAGRTITSHQVPGWDDFPLRDWLVERLGLPAHVENDSNLAGWAEYRLGAGRGARCMVYANIGSGIGGCVVLGGALFNGQGFGAGEIGHTRVPIAGGGDEALERVASAWAFERRLRERYPMEPGAPLAGLCGGDRGAIDGARAAEAARRGDAFVLAAFREEAEAVGIALANVATLLCPEVIAVGGGLSLAGDVLFAPLAAALDARVIGAFRGAYRLVPAALGDDVVVSGALLLAAGDVQMM
;
A
#
# COMPACT_ATOMS: atom_id res chain seq x y z
N MET A 1 79.34 -21.13 -28.78
CA MET A 1 78.88 -20.00 -27.94
C MET A 1 77.72 -19.34 -28.65
N THR A 2 76.52 -19.77 -28.28
CA THR A 2 75.18 -19.20 -28.51
C THR A 2 75.12 -17.78 -27.92
N ARG A 3 74.25 -16.82 -28.30
CA ARG A 3 72.86 -16.85 -28.79
C ARG A 3 72.53 -15.43 -29.30
N VAL A 4 71.61 -15.35 -30.26
CA VAL A 4 71.05 -14.13 -30.89
C VAL A 4 70.06 -13.44 -29.93
N CYS A 5 70.12 -12.10 -29.83
CA CYS A 5 69.14 -11.27 -29.11
C CYS A 5 67.85 -11.10 -29.92
N ALA A 6 66.70 -11.33 -29.26
CA ALA A 6 65.36 -10.95 -29.73
C ALA A 6 64.80 -9.82 -28.83
N PRO A 7 63.90 -8.96 -29.33
CA PRO A 7 63.30 -7.89 -28.53
C PRO A 7 62.09 -8.39 -27.72
N GLU A 8 62.07 -8.07 -26.43
CA GLU A 8 60.94 -8.30 -25.53
C GLU A 8 59.78 -7.33 -25.86
N HIS A 9 58.63 -7.89 -26.26
CA HIS A 9 57.36 -7.17 -26.25
C HIS A 9 56.77 -7.26 -24.85
N GLY A 10 56.72 -6.12 -24.15
CA GLY A 10 56.01 -5.98 -22.88
C GLY A 10 54.50 -6.09 -23.09
N GLU A 11 53.92 -7.23 -22.75
CA GLU A 11 52.48 -7.37 -22.50
C GLU A 11 52.14 -6.57 -21.24
N LYS A 12 51.55 -5.38 -21.43
CA LYS A 12 50.86 -4.66 -20.36
C LYS A 12 49.55 -5.38 -20.09
N THR A 13 49.50 -6.15 -19.01
CA THR A 13 48.25 -6.60 -18.40
C THR A 13 47.43 -5.37 -18.00
N VAL A 14 46.34 -5.13 -18.73
CA VAL A 14 45.33 -4.13 -18.36
C VAL A 14 44.53 -4.73 -17.21
N ASN A 15 44.82 -4.28 -15.99
CA ASN A 15 44.02 -4.60 -14.81
C ASN A 15 42.57 -4.18 -15.05
N GLY A 16 41.66 -5.15 -14.96
CA GLY A 16 40.22 -4.96 -15.11
C GLY A 16 39.67 -4.00 -14.05
N TYR A 17 38.83 -3.08 -14.50
CA TYR A 17 38.00 -2.22 -13.66
C TYR A 17 36.94 -3.09 -12.94
N GLY A 18 37.31 -3.69 -11.81
CA GLY A 18 36.41 -4.33 -10.88
C GLY A 18 35.70 -3.31 -9.98
N GLY A 19 34.99 -2.35 -10.57
CA GLY A 19 34.00 -1.59 -9.82
C GLY A 19 32.83 -2.51 -9.42
N PRO A 20 32.09 -2.22 -8.33
CA PRO A 20 30.87 -2.97 -8.04
C PRO A 20 29.97 -2.92 -9.27
N MET A 21 29.51 -4.08 -9.73
CA MET A 21 28.50 -4.17 -10.78
C MET A 21 27.33 -3.26 -10.39
N PRO A 22 26.82 -2.43 -11.31
CA PRO A 22 25.72 -1.53 -10.99
C PRO A 22 24.57 -2.34 -10.39
N GLU A 23 23.99 -1.83 -9.30
CA GLU A 23 22.90 -2.53 -8.64
C GLU A 23 21.79 -2.85 -9.65
N PRO A 24 21.28 -4.08 -9.61
CA PRO A 24 20.25 -4.53 -10.52
C PRO A 24 18.94 -3.78 -10.29
N PHE A 25 18.25 -3.47 -11.38
CA PHE A 25 16.92 -2.86 -11.32
C PHE A 25 15.80 -3.89 -11.36
N TYR A 26 14.70 -3.53 -10.75
CA TYR A 26 13.45 -4.29 -10.66
C TYR A 26 12.29 -3.42 -11.12
N LEU A 27 11.21 -4.04 -11.58
CA LEU A 27 9.96 -3.35 -11.89
C LEU A 27 8.93 -3.64 -10.79
N GLY A 28 8.48 -2.59 -10.11
CA GLY A 28 7.32 -2.62 -9.22
C GLY A 28 6.07 -2.13 -9.93
N ILE A 29 4.96 -2.85 -9.76
CA ILE A 29 3.65 -2.52 -10.33
C ILE A 29 2.63 -2.42 -9.19
N GLU A 30 1.88 -1.34 -9.10
CA GLU A 30 0.66 -1.25 -8.29
C GLU A 30 -0.56 -1.30 -9.22
N ILE A 31 -1.47 -2.25 -8.97
CA ILE A 31 -2.71 -2.44 -9.72
C ILE A 31 -3.89 -2.17 -8.78
N GLY A 32 -4.31 -0.91 -8.66
CA GLY A 32 -5.48 -0.51 -7.88
C GLY A 32 -6.73 -0.26 -8.73
N GLY A 33 -7.87 0.04 -8.09
CA GLY A 33 -9.13 0.35 -8.79
C GLY A 33 -9.33 1.83 -9.19
N THR A 34 -8.36 2.68 -8.86
CA THR A 34 -8.36 4.12 -9.21
C THR A 34 -7.06 4.53 -9.90
N LYS A 35 -5.93 4.01 -9.43
CA LYS A 35 -4.59 4.29 -9.96
C LYS A 35 -3.86 3.00 -10.32
N ILE A 36 -3.00 3.12 -11.34
CA ILE A 36 -1.92 2.18 -11.62
C ILE A 36 -0.60 2.96 -11.48
N GLN A 37 0.41 2.33 -10.89
CA GLN A 37 1.76 2.86 -10.84
C GLN A 37 2.75 1.81 -11.34
N LEU A 38 3.73 2.25 -12.13
CA LEU A 38 4.87 1.45 -12.57
C LEU A 38 6.15 2.15 -12.11
N CYS A 39 7.04 1.42 -11.46
CA CYS A 39 8.30 1.97 -10.98
C CYS A 39 9.48 1.06 -11.34
N ALA A 40 10.57 1.65 -11.83
CA ALA A 40 11.87 0.99 -11.86
C ALA A 40 12.65 1.40 -10.61
N GLY A 41 13.25 0.44 -9.91
CA GLY A 41 13.95 0.71 -8.66
C GLY A 41 14.91 -0.40 -8.22
N THR A 42 15.58 -0.20 -7.09
CA THR A 42 16.62 -1.11 -6.59
C THR A 42 16.04 -2.23 -5.73
N ALA A 43 16.87 -3.21 -5.37
CA ALA A 43 16.50 -4.29 -4.46
C ALA A 43 16.11 -3.79 -3.06
N GLY A 44 16.56 -2.59 -2.66
CA GLY A 44 16.20 -1.95 -1.39
C GLY A 44 14.88 -1.19 -1.42
N GLY A 45 14.12 -1.26 -2.51
CA GLY A 45 12.85 -0.54 -2.66
C GLY A 45 12.99 0.94 -3.04
N ALA A 46 14.20 1.41 -3.36
CA ALA A 46 14.39 2.79 -3.79
C ALA A 46 13.93 2.98 -5.25
N ILE A 47 13.04 3.95 -5.48
CA ILE A 47 12.47 4.23 -6.80
C ILE A 47 13.38 5.17 -7.58
N VAL A 48 13.69 4.81 -8.83
CA VAL A 48 14.54 5.60 -9.75
C VAL A 48 13.73 6.23 -10.88
N ALA A 49 12.65 5.57 -11.31
CA ALA A 49 11.71 6.14 -12.26
C ALA A 49 10.30 5.67 -11.96
N ARG A 50 9.32 6.54 -12.20
CA ARG A 50 7.91 6.23 -12.00
C ARG A 50 7.04 6.71 -13.15
N GLU A 51 6.01 5.94 -13.45
CA GLU A 51 4.87 6.34 -14.26
C GLU A 51 3.59 6.06 -13.48
N ARG A 52 2.65 7.02 -13.49
CA ARG A 52 1.33 6.90 -12.86
C ARG A 52 0.26 7.22 -13.88
N PHE A 53 -0.83 6.46 -13.85
CA PHE A 53 -2.00 6.71 -14.68
C PHE A 53 -3.29 6.26 -13.99
N THR A 54 -4.40 6.84 -14.42
CA THR A 54 -5.73 6.59 -13.86
C THR A 54 -6.37 5.39 -14.56
N VAL A 55 -7.10 4.58 -13.79
CA VAL A 55 -7.89 3.46 -14.34
C VAL A 55 -9.10 3.99 -15.09
N ASP A 56 -9.22 3.62 -16.36
CA ASP A 56 -10.49 3.73 -17.09
C ASP A 56 -11.38 2.54 -16.72
N ARG A 57 -12.32 2.78 -15.80
CA ARG A 57 -13.24 1.74 -15.30
C ARG A 57 -14.12 1.15 -16.40
N ALA A 58 -14.41 1.88 -17.48
CA ALA A 58 -15.22 1.37 -18.57
C ALA A 58 -14.50 0.27 -19.37
N ARG A 59 -13.16 0.30 -19.38
CA ARG A 59 -12.32 -0.71 -20.05
C ARG A 59 -11.92 -1.87 -19.13
N GLY A 60 -12.25 -1.80 -17.84
CA GLY A 60 -12.01 -2.85 -16.85
C GLY A 60 -10.55 -3.33 -16.80
N ALA A 61 -10.37 -4.60 -16.46
CA ALA A 61 -9.05 -5.27 -16.43
C ALA A 61 -8.31 -5.21 -17.77
N GLY A 62 -9.05 -5.28 -18.89
CA GLY A 62 -8.47 -5.20 -20.24
C GLY A 62 -7.71 -3.89 -20.47
N GLY A 63 -8.34 -2.75 -20.14
CA GLY A 63 -7.68 -1.44 -20.27
C GLY A 63 -6.44 -1.29 -19.40
N ILE A 64 -6.46 -1.86 -18.18
CA ILE A 64 -5.29 -1.88 -17.30
C ILE A 64 -4.15 -2.70 -17.93
N ARG A 65 -4.45 -3.90 -18.44
CA ARG A 65 -3.47 -4.78 -19.09
C ARG A 65 -2.86 -4.13 -20.33
N ASP A 66 -3.65 -3.41 -21.12
CA ASP A 66 -3.16 -2.67 -22.28
C ASP A 66 -2.16 -1.58 -21.88
N GLU A 67 -2.47 -0.80 -20.84
CA GLU A 67 -1.59 0.26 -20.35
C GLU A 67 -0.28 -0.29 -19.77
N ILE A 68 -0.35 -1.33 -18.94
CA ILE A 68 0.84 -2.02 -18.42
C ILE A 68 1.67 -2.58 -19.60
N GLY A 69 1.01 -3.27 -20.53
CA GLY A 69 1.65 -3.88 -21.70
C GLY A 69 2.29 -2.85 -22.63
N ARG A 70 1.81 -1.60 -22.66
CA ARG A 70 2.38 -0.51 -23.44
C ARG A 70 3.61 0.12 -22.76
N ARG A 71 3.57 0.31 -21.44
CA ARG A 71 4.54 1.12 -20.70
C ARG A 71 5.66 0.31 -20.05
N ALA A 72 5.32 -0.82 -19.42
CA ALA A 72 6.29 -1.64 -18.69
C ALA A 72 7.48 -2.12 -19.55
N PRO A 73 7.31 -2.57 -20.81
CA PRO A 73 8.45 -2.99 -21.64
C PRO A 73 9.47 -1.87 -21.88
N ALA A 74 9.03 -0.61 -21.97
CA ALA A 74 9.93 0.52 -22.16
C ALA A 74 10.78 0.78 -20.91
N LEU A 75 10.17 0.72 -19.72
CA LEU A 75 10.90 0.79 -18.44
C LEU A 75 11.88 -0.37 -18.29
N CYS A 76 11.45 -1.61 -18.59
CA CYS A 76 12.31 -2.79 -18.49
C CYS A 76 13.56 -2.66 -19.36
N ARG A 77 13.42 -2.24 -20.63
CA ARG A 77 14.57 -2.04 -21.53
C ARG A 77 15.47 -0.89 -21.08
N ARG A 78 14.89 0.22 -20.62
CA ARG A 78 15.65 1.41 -20.22
C ARG A 78 16.55 1.14 -19.01
N PHE A 79 16.06 0.35 -18.04
CA PHE A 79 16.77 0.11 -16.79
C PHE A 79 17.42 -1.28 -16.69
N GLY A 80 17.25 -2.16 -17.68
CA GLY A 80 17.78 -3.53 -17.60
C GLY A 80 17.18 -4.32 -16.44
N VAL A 81 15.84 -4.25 -16.30
CA VAL A 81 15.10 -4.89 -15.20
C VAL A 81 15.29 -6.41 -15.20
N ARG A 82 15.53 -7.01 -14.03
CA ARG A 82 15.74 -8.46 -13.88
C ARG A 82 14.49 -9.25 -13.49
N ALA A 83 13.57 -8.64 -12.76
CA ALA A 83 12.32 -9.28 -12.31
C ALA A 83 11.24 -8.24 -12.02
N VAL A 84 10.01 -8.73 -11.90
CA VAL A 84 8.80 -7.92 -11.71
C VAL A 84 8.10 -8.33 -10.41
N GLY A 85 7.66 -7.34 -9.64
CA GLY A 85 6.74 -7.52 -8.53
C GLY A 85 5.49 -6.72 -8.80
N ALA A 86 4.32 -7.29 -8.49
CA ALA A 86 3.04 -6.63 -8.67
C ALA A 86 2.19 -6.72 -7.40
N GLY A 87 1.76 -5.57 -6.89
CA GLY A 87 0.72 -5.44 -5.89
C GLY A 87 -0.64 -5.34 -6.55
N PHE A 88 -1.56 -6.23 -6.19
CA PHE A 88 -2.92 -6.25 -6.71
C PHE A 88 -3.93 -5.83 -5.65
N GLY A 89 -4.79 -4.87 -6.00
CA GLY A 89 -5.91 -4.40 -5.18
C GLY A 89 -7.05 -5.40 -5.14
N GLY A 90 -6.86 -6.45 -4.35
CA GLY A 90 -7.82 -7.53 -4.13
C GLY A 90 -7.15 -8.82 -3.63
N PRO A 91 -7.95 -9.86 -3.37
CA PRO A 91 -7.43 -11.14 -2.90
C PRO A 91 -6.68 -11.88 -4.02
N VAL A 92 -5.54 -12.50 -3.66
CA VAL A 92 -4.63 -13.21 -4.57
C VAL A 92 -4.37 -14.61 -4.02
N ARG A 93 -4.34 -15.62 -4.91
CA ARG A 93 -3.73 -16.93 -4.60
C ARG A 93 -2.23 -16.82 -4.80
N THR A 94 -1.50 -16.42 -3.76
CA THR A 94 -0.08 -16.01 -3.88
C THR A 94 0.78 -17.10 -4.53
N ALA A 95 0.66 -18.37 -4.11
CA ALA A 95 1.45 -19.46 -4.68
C ALA A 95 1.21 -19.66 -6.19
N ALA A 96 -0.03 -19.46 -6.64
CA ALA A 96 -0.39 -19.56 -8.06
C ALA A 96 -0.12 -18.25 -8.82
N GLY A 97 0.08 -17.12 -8.15
CA GLY A 97 0.17 -15.80 -8.77
C GLY A 97 -1.10 -15.40 -9.52
N ARG A 98 -2.27 -15.86 -9.03
CA ARG A 98 -3.58 -15.63 -9.66
C ARG A 98 -4.42 -14.68 -8.81
N THR A 99 -5.06 -13.71 -9.44
CA THR A 99 -6.07 -12.89 -8.76
C THR A 99 -7.32 -13.74 -8.52
N ILE A 100 -7.98 -13.58 -7.39
CA ILE A 100 -9.23 -14.31 -7.10
C ILE A 100 -10.39 -13.53 -7.70
N THR A 101 -10.48 -12.24 -7.37
CA THR A 101 -11.48 -11.30 -7.89
C THR A 101 -11.01 -9.88 -7.62
N SER A 102 -11.69 -8.89 -8.19
CA SER A 102 -11.60 -7.49 -7.77
C SER A 102 -13.00 -6.94 -7.53
N HIS A 103 -13.22 -6.36 -6.35
CA HIS A 103 -14.48 -5.69 -6.03
C HIS A 103 -14.62 -4.31 -6.68
N GLN A 104 -13.55 -3.78 -7.29
CA GLN A 104 -13.51 -2.43 -7.84
C GLN A 104 -13.42 -2.40 -9.37
N VAL A 105 -12.81 -3.42 -9.99
CA VAL A 105 -12.59 -3.46 -11.44
C VAL A 105 -12.98 -4.82 -12.02
N PRO A 106 -13.93 -4.90 -12.96
CA PRO A 106 -14.35 -6.17 -13.55
C PRO A 106 -13.26 -6.78 -14.44
N GLY A 107 -13.24 -8.11 -14.54
CA GLY A 107 -12.36 -8.87 -15.45
C GLY A 107 -11.08 -9.43 -14.80
N TRP A 108 -11.03 -9.46 -13.47
CA TRP A 108 -9.93 -10.05 -12.68
C TRP A 108 -10.31 -11.36 -11.97
N ASP A 109 -11.46 -11.94 -12.29
CA ASP A 109 -11.90 -13.19 -11.68
C ASP A 109 -11.04 -14.36 -12.15
N ASP A 110 -10.40 -15.05 -11.20
CA ASP A 110 -9.45 -16.14 -11.41
C ASP A 110 -8.44 -15.88 -12.56
N PHE A 111 -7.80 -14.71 -12.57
CA PHE A 111 -6.91 -14.32 -13.68
C PHE A 111 -5.44 -14.71 -13.39
N PRO A 112 -4.71 -15.34 -14.35
CA PRO A 112 -3.28 -15.67 -14.24
C PRO A 112 -2.37 -14.44 -14.34
N LEU A 113 -2.44 -13.53 -13.37
CA LEU A 113 -1.71 -12.27 -13.44
C LEU A 113 -0.20 -12.46 -13.53
N ARG A 114 0.38 -13.38 -12.75
CA ARG A 114 1.82 -13.69 -12.83
C ARG A 114 2.20 -14.18 -14.22
N ASP A 115 1.53 -15.21 -14.71
CA ASP A 115 1.91 -15.85 -15.97
C ASP A 115 1.70 -14.88 -17.15
N TRP A 116 0.64 -14.05 -17.10
CA TRP A 116 0.43 -12.96 -18.05
C TRP A 116 1.57 -11.93 -18.03
N LEU A 117 2.06 -11.53 -16.85
CA LEU A 117 3.22 -10.62 -16.75
C LEU A 117 4.50 -11.27 -17.30
N VAL A 118 4.72 -12.56 -17.00
CA VAL A 118 5.88 -13.32 -17.52
C VAL A 118 5.84 -13.38 -19.04
N GLU A 119 4.71 -13.76 -19.62
CA GLU A 119 4.53 -13.81 -21.07
C GLU A 119 4.72 -12.42 -21.70
N ARG A 120 4.15 -11.38 -21.09
CA ARG A 120 4.17 -10.02 -21.64
C ARG A 120 5.56 -9.38 -21.59
N LEU A 121 6.35 -9.68 -20.57
CA LEU A 121 7.61 -8.99 -20.28
C LEU A 121 8.86 -9.85 -20.52
N GLY A 122 8.70 -11.17 -20.61
CA GLY A 122 9.82 -12.12 -20.73
C GLY A 122 10.70 -12.17 -19.49
N LEU A 123 10.16 -11.81 -18.32
CA LEU A 123 10.88 -11.69 -17.05
C LEU A 123 10.16 -12.48 -15.95
N PRO A 124 10.88 -13.02 -14.96
CA PRO A 124 10.26 -13.57 -13.75
C PRO A 124 9.34 -12.54 -13.08
N ALA A 125 8.16 -12.98 -12.66
CA ALA A 125 7.18 -12.12 -12.01
C ALA A 125 6.65 -12.75 -10.71
N HIS A 126 6.34 -11.90 -9.74
CA HIS A 126 5.71 -12.25 -8.48
C HIS A 126 4.51 -11.32 -8.24
N VAL A 127 3.44 -11.87 -7.67
CA VAL A 127 2.20 -11.14 -7.42
C VAL A 127 1.80 -11.34 -5.97
N GLU A 128 1.41 -10.26 -5.32
CA GLU A 128 0.91 -10.24 -3.95
C GLU A 128 -0.22 -9.20 -3.82
N ASN A 129 -1.01 -9.30 -2.76
CA ASN A 129 -1.96 -8.27 -2.38
C ASN A 129 -1.26 -6.92 -2.13
N ASP A 130 -1.88 -5.82 -2.55
CA ASP A 130 -1.30 -4.48 -2.43
C ASP A 130 -1.07 -4.02 -0.99
N SER A 131 -1.95 -4.39 -0.07
CA SER A 131 -1.91 -4.03 1.35
C SER A 131 -0.83 -4.82 2.09
N ASN A 132 -0.63 -6.09 1.73
CA ASN A 132 0.54 -6.88 2.12
C ASN A 132 1.85 -6.23 1.68
N LEU A 133 1.95 -5.79 0.42
CA LEU A 133 3.15 -5.11 -0.06
C LEU A 133 3.36 -3.75 0.60
N ALA A 134 2.30 -3.00 0.82
CA ALA A 134 2.36 -1.73 1.53
C ALA A 134 2.87 -1.92 2.96
N GLY A 135 2.26 -2.85 3.70
CA GLY A 135 2.68 -3.18 5.05
C GLY A 135 4.10 -3.74 5.10
N TRP A 136 4.50 -4.59 4.16
CA TRP A 136 5.88 -5.08 4.09
C TRP A 136 6.88 -3.94 3.82
N ALA A 137 6.55 -2.99 2.95
CA ALA A 137 7.40 -1.84 2.70
C ALA A 137 7.54 -0.98 3.97
N GLU A 138 6.44 -0.70 4.68
CA GLU A 138 6.49 0.01 5.97
C GLU A 138 7.30 -0.74 7.03
N TYR A 139 7.20 -2.07 7.04
CA TYR A 139 7.98 -2.94 7.92
C TYR A 139 9.48 -2.79 7.66
N ARG A 140 9.88 -2.86 6.39
CA ARG A 140 11.29 -2.89 5.98
C ARG A 140 11.94 -1.51 5.92
N LEU A 141 11.20 -0.50 5.47
CA LEU A 141 11.75 0.80 5.09
C LEU A 141 11.16 1.96 5.91
N GLY A 142 9.96 1.78 6.48
CA GLY A 142 9.17 2.84 7.09
C GLY A 142 8.91 2.69 8.58
N ALA A 143 7.65 2.93 8.98
CA ALA A 143 7.21 3.10 10.36
C ALA A 143 7.37 1.83 11.23
N GLY A 144 7.46 0.66 10.59
CA GLY A 144 7.57 -0.64 11.23
C GLY A 144 8.99 -1.11 11.53
N ARG A 145 10.02 -0.38 11.10
CA ARG A 145 11.41 -0.83 11.20
C ARG A 145 11.80 -1.19 12.62
N GLY A 146 12.40 -2.37 12.76
CA GLY A 146 12.87 -2.91 14.03
C GLY A 146 11.79 -3.60 14.88
N ALA A 147 10.53 -3.59 14.44
CA ALA A 147 9.49 -4.39 15.09
C ALA A 147 9.66 -5.89 14.77
N ARG A 148 9.18 -6.75 15.66
CA ARG A 148 8.97 -8.18 15.43
C ARG A 148 7.52 -8.49 15.09
N CYS A 149 6.60 -7.73 15.66
CA CYS A 149 5.16 -7.83 15.38
C CYS A 149 4.65 -6.45 14.95
N MET A 150 4.17 -6.36 13.71
CA MET A 150 3.57 -5.14 13.18
C MET A 150 2.23 -5.44 12.52
N VAL A 151 1.28 -4.55 12.74
CA VAL A 151 0.04 -4.46 11.96
C VAL A 151 0.09 -3.18 11.14
N TYR A 152 -0.24 -3.29 9.86
CA TYR A 152 -0.47 -2.16 8.99
C TYR A 152 -1.94 -2.14 8.56
N ALA A 153 -2.56 -0.95 8.57
CA ALA A 153 -3.90 -0.73 8.07
C ALA A 153 -3.89 0.43 7.06
N ASN A 154 -4.40 0.18 5.85
CA ASN A 154 -4.56 1.21 4.83
C ASN A 154 -5.98 1.75 4.84
N ILE A 155 -6.17 3.04 5.16
CA ILE A 155 -7.49 3.71 5.12
C ILE A 155 -7.56 4.57 3.86
N GLY A 156 -7.79 3.90 2.74
CA GLY A 156 -7.89 4.50 1.41
C GLY A 156 -9.31 4.44 0.86
N SER A 157 -9.43 4.27 -0.47
CA SER A 157 -10.74 4.02 -1.12
C SER A 157 -11.48 2.82 -0.52
N GLY A 158 -10.73 1.81 -0.09
CA GLY A 158 -11.17 0.73 0.78
C GLY A 158 -10.31 0.64 2.04
N ILE A 159 -10.46 -0.43 2.80
CA ILE A 159 -9.61 -0.72 3.95
C ILE A 159 -8.95 -2.09 3.79
N GLY A 160 -7.64 -2.06 3.61
CA GLY A 160 -6.81 -3.26 3.59
C GLY A 160 -5.91 -3.32 4.83
N GLY A 161 -5.30 -4.47 5.07
CA GLY A 161 -4.33 -4.61 6.14
C GLY A 161 -3.22 -5.59 5.80
N CYS A 162 -2.24 -5.62 6.68
CA CYS A 162 -1.09 -6.50 6.61
C CYS A 162 -0.65 -6.82 8.03
N VAL A 163 -0.20 -8.05 8.24
CA VAL A 163 0.33 -8.52 9.51
C VAL A 163 1.73 -9.06 9.28
N VAL A 164 2.69 -8.59 10.08
CA VAL A 164 4.05 -9.13 10.12
C VAL A 164 4.26 -9.75 11.49
N LEU A 165 4.62 -11.04 11.54
CA LEU A 165 4.87 -11.81 12.75
C LEU A 165 6.28 -12.41 12.71
N GLY A 166 7.07 -12.20 13.77
CA GLY A 166 8.42 -12.74 13.84
C GLY A 166 9.35 -12.27 12.72
N GLY A 167 9.04 -11.11 12.11
CA GLY A 167 9.75 -10.58 10.95
C GLY A 167 9.38 -11.18 9.59
N ALA A 168 8.34 -12.01 9.53
CA ALA A 168 7.77 -12.54 8.29
C ALA A 168 6.38 -11.96 8.01
N LEU A 169 6.08 -11.69 6.74
CA LEU A 169 4.74 -11.35 6.28
C LEU A 169 3.82 -12.55 6.51
N PHE A 170 2.82 -12.40 7.37
CA PHE A 170 1.84 -13.42 7.62
C PHE A 170 0.79 -13.39 6.51
N ASN A 171 0.76 -14.43 5.67
CA ASN A 171 -0.19 -14.52 4.56
C ASN A 171 -1.22 -15.66 4.75
N GLY A 172 -1.24 -16.28 5.93
CA GLY A 172 -2.15 -17.37 6.26
C GLY A 172 -2.02 -18.53 5.27
N GLN A 173 -3.11 -18.88 4.60
CA GLN A 173 -3.11 -19.95 3.58
C GLN A 173 -2.77 -19.45 2.16
N GLY A 174 -2.30 -18.20 2.01
CA GLY A 174 -1.94 -17.60 0.73
C GLY A 174 -3.14 -17.06 -0.06
N PHE A 175 -4.18 -16.59 0.64
CA PHE A 175 -5.39 -15.99 0.06
C PHE A 175 -5.53 -14.48 0.38
N GLY A 176 -4.58 -13.90 1.13
CA GLY A 176 -4.72 -12.60 1.76
C GLY A 176 -5.16 -12.75 3.23
N ALA A 177 -4.20 -12.60 4.15
CA ALA A 177 -4.46 -12.47 5.58
C ALA A 177 -4.44 -10.98 5.98
N GLY A 178 -4.95 -10.65 7.17
CA GLY A 178 -4.92 -9.27 7.66
C GLY A 178 -5.99 -8.35 7.05
N GLU A 179 -7.04 -8.90 6.46
CA GLU A 179 -8.18 -8.21 5.83
C GLU A 179 -9.07 -7.45 6.85
N ILE A 180 -8.50 -6.46 7.54
CA ILE A 180 -9.14 -5.73 8.64
C ILE A 180 -10.39 -4.97 8.19
N GLY A 181 -10.45 -4.53 6.93
CA GLY A 181 -11.63 -3.88 6.35
C GLY A 181 -12.88 -4.76 6.34
N HIS A 182 -12.71 -6.08 6.37
CA HIS A 182 -13.81 -7.05 6.40
C HIS A 182 -14.20 -7.48 7.82
N THR A 183 -13.52 -6.98 8.85
CA THR A 183 -13.96 -7.18 10.24
C THR A 183 -15.27 -6.45 10.49
N ARG A 184 -16.10 -7.02 11.38
CA ARG A 184 -17.42 -6.47 11.69
C ARG A 184 -17.31 -5.45 12.83
N VAL A 185 -17.90 -4.28 12.64
CA VAL A 185 -18.00 -3.23 13.66
C VAL A 185 -19.46 -2.82 13.88
N PRO A 186 -19.85 -2.43 15.10
CA PRO A 186 -21.20 -1.97 15.39
C PRO A 186 -21.57 -0.71 14.59
N ILE A 187 -22.84 -0.58 14.21
CA ILE A 187 -23.35 0.60 13.49
C ILE A 187 -24.45 1.33 14.27
N ALA A 188 -24.55 2.65 14.04
CA ALA A 188 -25.63 3.46 14.58
C ALA A 188 -26.98 2.97 14.04
N GLY A 189 -27.85 2.49 14.93
CA GLY A 189 -29.14 1.87 14.57
C GLY A 189 -29.24 0.37 14.94
N GLY A 190 -28.15 -0.22 15.44
CA GLY A 190 -28.11 -1.63 15.84
C GLY A 190 -27.54 -2.55 14.76
N GLY A 191 -27.04 -3.72 15.19
CA GLY A 191 -26.34 -4.66 14.31
C GLY A 191 -24.87 -4.28 14.05
N ASP A 192 -24.28 -4.88 13.03
CA ASP A 192 -22.89 -4.72 12.63
C ASP A 192 -22.70 -4.65 11.10
N GLU A 193 -21.57 -4.10 10.68
CA GLU A 193 -21.19 -4.00 9.27
C GLU A 193 -19.68 -4.17 9.10
N ALA A 194 -19.23 -4.55 7.89
CA ALA A 194 -17.81 -4.54 7.54
C ALA A 194 -17.21 -3.13 7.71
N LEU A 195 -16.07 -3.04 8.39
CA LEU A 195 -15.35 -1.80 8.68
C LEU A 195 -15.18 -0.93 7.42
N GLU A 196 -14.81 -1.52 6.28
CA GLU A 196 -14.61 -0.80 5.03
C GLU A 196 -15.86 -0.03 4.58
N ARG A 197 -17.06 -0.61 4.77
CA ARG A 197 -18.30 0.03 4.32
C ARG A 197 -18.65 1.26 5.15
N VAL A 198 -18.11 1.36 6.37
CA VAL A 198 -18.39 2.43 7.33
C VAL A 198 -17.26 3.45 7.46
N ALA A 199 -16.01 3.02 7.31
CA ALA A 199 -14.82 3.80 7.65
C ALA A 199 -13.68 3.77 6.59
N SER A 200 -14.02 3.49 5.32
CA SER A 200 -13.12 3.81 4.21
C SER A 200 -13.21 5.29 3.87
N ALA A 201 -12.22 5.84 3.17
CA ALA A 201 -12.27 7.22 2.68
C ALA A 201 -13.52 7.48 1.82
N TRP A 202 -13.95 6.50 1.01
CA TRP A 202 -15.20 6.63 0.26
C TRP A 202 -16.44 6.62 1.14
N ALA A 203 -16.49 5.80 2.19
CA ALA A 203 -17.59 5.80 3.15
C ALA A 203 -17.65 7.12 3.94
N PHE A 204 -16.50 7.62 4.38
CA PHE A 204 -16.34 8.91 5.06
C PHE A 204 -16.82 10.08 4.19
N GLU A 205 -16.33 10.15 2.95
CA GLU A 205 -16.73 11.21 2.01
C GLU A 205 -18.21 11.14 1.67
N ARG A 206 -18.75 9.95 1.40
CA ARG A 206 -20.19 9.75 1.16
C ARG A 206 -21.00 10.26 2.34
N ARG A 207 -20.62 9.89 3.56
CA ARG A 207 -21.27 10.33 4.80
C ARG A 207 -21.27 11.85 4.93
N LEU A 208 -20.15 12.52 4.63
CA LEU A 208 -20.10 13.99 4.64
C LEU A 208 -21.00 14.60 3.57
N ARG A 209 -20.99 14.09 2.33
CA ARG A 209 -21.85 14.60 1.24
C ARG A 209 -23.33 14.51 1.58
N GLU A 210 -23.74 13.43 2.24
CA GLU A 210 -25.11 13.17 2.66
C GLU A 210 -25.57 14.04 3.83
N ARG A 211 -24.71 14.23 4.85
CA ARG A 211 -25.15 14.75 6.16
C ARG A 211 -24.66 16.15 6.50
N TYR A 212 -23.59 16.64 5.86
CA TYR A 212 -23.02 17.94 6.19
C TYR A 212 -24.01 19.06 5.80
N PRO A 213 -24.31 20.04 6.67
CA PRO A 213 -25.43 20.97 6.43
C PRO A 213 -25.19 21.94 5.25
N MET A 214 -23.94 22.20 4.85
CA MET A 214 -23.54 23.17 3.81
C MET A 214 -23.98 24.62 4.10
N GLU A 215 -23.89 25.03 5.37
CA GLU A 215 -24.19 26.41 5.76
C GLU A 215 -23.16 27.41 5.19
N PRO A 216 -23.59 28.59 4.70
CA PRO A 216 -22.69 29.67 4.34
C PRO A 216 -21.75 30.05 5.50
N GLY A 217 -20.46 30.18 5.21
CA GLY A 217 -19.44 30.53 6.21
C GLY A 217 -18.87 29.34 6.99
N ALA A 218 -19.47 28.15 6.90
CA ALA A 218 -18.89 26.95 7.49
C ALA A 218 -17.61 26.53 6.71
N PRO A 219 -16.51 26.13 7.38
CA PRO A 219 -15.22 25.94 6.72
C PRO A 219 -15.24 24.96 5.54
N LEU A 220 -15.87 23.79 5.68
CA LEU A 220 -15.93 22.82 4.57
C LEU A 220 -16.77 23.33 3.40
N ALA A 221 -17.87 24.04 3.67
CA ALA A 221 -18.71 24.63 2.63
C ALA A 221 -17.91 25.64 1.79
N GLY A 222 -17.10 26.49 2.44
CA GLY A 222 -16.21 27.43 1.77
C GLY A 222 -15.14 26.76 0.93
N LEU A 223 -14.48 25.71 1.46
CA LEU A 223 -13.45 24.95 0.73
C LEU A 223 -13.99 24.22 -0.51
N CYS A 224 -15.28 23.90 -0.50
CA CYS A 224 -15.95 23.24 -1.62
C CYS A 224 -16.70 24.23 -2.54
N GLY A 225 -16.63 25.54 -2.27
CA GLY A 225 -17.36 26.55 -3.05
C GLY A 225 -18.88 26.36 -3.02
N GLY A 226 -19.43 25.78 -1.95
CA GLY A 226 -20.85 25.43 -1.85
C GLY A 226 -21.27 24.17 -2.61
N ASP A 227 -20.35 23.49 -3.31
CA ASP A 227 -20.65 22.25 -4.02
C ASP A 227 -20.42 21.01 -3.13
N ARG A 228 -21.49 20.26 -2.84
CA ARG A 228 -21.39 18.98 -2.10
C ARG A 228 -20.55 17.95 -2.85
N GLY A 229 -20.57 17.95 -4.19
CA GLY A 229 -19.81 17.01 -5.00
C GLY A 229 -18.30 17.15 -4.83
N ALA A 230 -17.82 18.35 -4.49
CA ALA A 230 -16.41 18.64 -4.28
C ALA A 230 -15.86 18.21 -2.90
N ILE A 231 -16.69 17.68 -2.00
CA ILE A 231 -16.22 17.17 -0.71
C ILE A 231 -15.31 15.97 -0.96
N ASP A 232 -14.08 16.04 -0.43
CA ASP A 232 -13.10 14.96 -0.39
C ASP A 232 -12.39 14.93 0.98
N GLY A 233 -11.65 13.85 1.26
CA GLY A 233 -10.94 13.69 2.53
C GLY A 233 -9.94 14.81 2.83
N ALA A 234 -9.30 15.40 1.81
CA ALA A 234 -8.31 16.46 1.99
C ALA A 234 -8.95 17.78 2.41
N ARG A 235 -10.06 18.18 1.77
CA ARG A 235 -10.86 19.34 2.16
C ARG A 235 -11.50 19.15 3.52
N ALA A 236 -11.96 17.94 3.85
CA ALA A 236 -12.48 17.61 5.17
C ALA A 236 -11.41 17.77 6.25
N ALA A 237 -10.20 17.24 6.05
CA ALA A 237 -9.10 17.41 6.99
C ALA A 237 -8.76 18.89 7.20
N GLU A 238 -8.71 19.69 6.13
CA GLU A 238 -8.47 21.12 6.23
C GLU A 238 -9.61 21.87 6.94
N ALA A 239 -10.87 21.51 6.69
CA ALA A 239 -12.01 22.08 7.40
C ALA A 239 -11.96 21.77 8.90
N ALA A 240 -11.59 20.55 9.28
CA ALA A 240 -11.41 20.16 10.67
C ALA A 240 -10.31 20.98 11.36
N ARG A 241 -9.19 21.24 10.68
CA ARG A 241 -8.12 22.14 11.20
C ARG A 241 -8.61 23.59 11.38
N ARG A 242 -9.58 24.02 10.58
CA ARG A 242 -10.26 25.32 10.73
C ARG A 242 -11.37 25.32 11.78
N GLY A 243 -11.51 24.23 12.54
CA GLY A 243 -12.47 24.13 13.64
C GLY A 243 -13.89 23.78 13.20
N ASP A 244 -14.09 23.20 12.02
CA ASP A 244 -15.40 22.74 11.58
C ASP A 244 -15.93 21.63 12.51
N ALA A 245 -16.89 21.97 13.35
CA ALA A 245 -17.39 21.10 14.41
C ALA A 245 -18.05 19.82 13.87
N PHE A 246 -18.73 19.93 12.71
CA PHE A 246 -19.37 18.76 12.09
C PHE A 246 -18.31 17.80 11.56
N VAL A 247 -17.29 18.33 10.87
CA VAL A 247 -16.24 17.49 10.30
C VAL A 247 -15.38 16.86 11.40
N LEU A 248 -15.09 17.59 12.47
CA LEU A 248 -14.44 17.04 13.66
C LEU A 248 -15.24 15.90 14.29
N ALA A 249 -16.57 16.01 14.37
CA ALA A 249 -17.42 14.90 14.83
C ALA A 249 -17.36 13.71 13.87
N ALA A 250 -17.39 13.95 12.55
CA ALA A 250 -17.29 12.89 11.55
C ALA A 250 -15.96 12.11 11.62
N PHE A 251 -14.84 12.79 11.93
CA PHE A 251 -13.54 12.13 12.17
C PHE A 251 -13.54 11.33 13.48
N ARG A 252 -14.27 11.75 14.52
CA ARG A 252 -14.43 10.94 15.74
C ARG A 252 -15.22 9.67 15.46
N GLU A 253 -16.32 9.75 14.71
CA GLU A 253 -17.08 8.57 14.28
C GLU A 253 -16.19 7.58 13.49
N GLU A 254 -15.35 8.12 12.60
CA GLU A 254 -14.38 7.32 11.84
C GLU A 254 -13.39 6.61 12.77
N ALA A 255 -12.78 7.37 13.67
CA ALA A 255 -11.82 6.89 14.64
C ALA A 255 -12.41 5.84 15.61
N GLU A 256 -13.69 5.96 15.98
CA GLU A 256 -14.36 4.97 16.81
C GLU A 256 -14.47 3.61 16.10
N ALA A 257 -14.92 3.61 14.85
CA ALA A 257 -15.05 2.38 14.07
C ALA A 257 -13.69 1.70 13.86
N VAL A 258 -12.69 2.46 13.41
CA VAL A 258 -11.32 1.95 13.19
C VAL A 258 -10.67 1.54 14.52
N GLY A 259 -10.87 2.30 15.59
CA GLY A 259 -10.35 2.00 16.91
C GLY A 259 -10.88 0.69 17.49
N ILE A 260 -12.15 0.35 17.25
CA ILE A 260 -12.72 -0.96 17.61
C ILE A 260 -11.99 -2.09 16.86
N ALA A 261 -11.83 -1.97 15.55
CA ALA A 261 -11.18 -3.00 14.75
C ALA A 261 -9.71 -3.18 15.16
N LEU A 262 -8.97 -2.09 15.36
CA LEU A 262 -7.59 -2.13 15.83
C LEU A 262 -7.46 -2.68 17.25
N ALA A 263 -8.42 -2.43 18.15
CA ALA A 263 -8.41 -3.01 19.49
C ALA A 263 -8.59 -4.54 19.46
N ASN A 264 -9.44 -5.04 18.58
CA ASN A 264 -9.61 -6.48 18.35
C ASN A 264 -8.32 -7.10 17.82
N VAL A 265 -7.67 -6.45 16.85
CA VAL A 265 -6.39 -6.91 16.31
C VAL A 265 -5.29 -6.87 17.38
N ALA A 266 -5.20 -5.80 18.16
CA ALA A 266 -4.24 -5.68 19.25
C ALA A 266 -4.43 -6.77 20.31
N THR A 267 -5.69 -7.14 20.60
CA THR A 267 -6.04 -8.23 21.51
C THR A 267 -5.51 -9.59 21.02
N LEU A 268 -5.59 -9.85 19.72
CA LEU A 268 -5.18 -11.13 19.13
C LEU A 268 -3.67 -11.22 18.91
N LEU A 269 -3.04 -10.12 18.52
CA LEU A 269 -1.67 -10.14 17.99
C LEU A 269 -0.64 -9.47 18.90
N CYS A 270 -1.07 -8.65 19.85
CA CYS A 270 -0.19 -7.85 20.72
C CYS A 270 0.98 -7.19 19.94
N PRO A 271 0.69 -6.35 18.93
CA PRO A 271 1.72 -5.79 18.06
C PRO A 271 2.58 -4.75 18.79
N GLU A 272 3.84 -4.61 18.38
CA GLU A 272 4.72 -3.54 18.85
C GLU A 272 4.41 -2.22 18.10
N VAL A 273 3.94 -2.33 16.86
CA VAL A 273 3.60 -1.20 15.98
C VAL A 273 2.28 -1.44 15.26
N ILE A 274 1.42 -0.43 15.28
CA ILE A 274 0.24 -0.30 14.45
C ILE A 274 0.46 0.91 13.54
N ALA A 275 0.79 0.65 12.27
CA ALA A 275 1.00 1.68 11.26
C ALA A 275 -0.29 1.90 10.47
N VAL A 276 -0.72 3.16 10.33
CA VAL A 276 -1.93 3.52 9.59
C VAL A 276 -1.57 4.38 8.38
N GLY A 277 -1.86 3.88 7.19
CA GLY A 277 -1.66 4.56 5.92
C GLY A 277 -2.97 4.91 5.21
N GLY A 278 -2.85 5.30 3.93
CA GLY A 278 -3.99 5.66 3.08
C GLY A 278 -4.36 7.13 3.14
N GLY A 279 -5.21 7.57 2.21
CA GLY A 279 -5.51 9.00 2.01
C GLY A 279 -6.10 9.69 3.25
N LEU A 280 -6.89 8.97 4.06
CA LEU A 280 -7.49 9.55 5.25
C LEU A 280 -6.48 9.73 6.40
N SER A 281 -5.41 8.92 6.42
CA SER A 281 -4.32 9.05 7.40
C SER A 281 -3.56 10.39 7.28
N LEU A 282 -3.61 11.03 6.11
CA LEU A 282 -2.99 12.34 5.86
C LEU A 282 -3.67 13.49 6.62
N ALA A 283 -4.80 13.23 7.29
CA ALA A 283 -5.43 14.18 8.19
C ALA A 283 -4.56 14.50 9.42
N GLY A 284 -3.57 13.66 9.75
CA GLY A 284 -2.69 13.84 10.90
C GLY A 284 -3.45 13.75 12.22
N ASP A 285 -3.15 14.63 13.18
CA ASP A 285 -3.76 14.61 14.52
C ASP A 285 -5.29 14.69 14.52
N VAL A 286 -5.89 15.26 13.46
CA VAL A 286 -7.35 15.26 13.26
C VAL A 286 -7.92 13.84 13.27
N LEU A 287 -7.20 12.86 12.73
CA LEU A 287 -7.57 11.43 12.79
C LEU A 287 -6.86 10.72 13.94
N PHE A 288 -5.54 10.92 14.09
CA PHE A 288 -4.73 10.10 15.00
C PHE A 288 -5.05 10.34 16.48
N ALA A 289 -5.38 11.56 16.89
CA ALA A 289 -5.74 11.83 18.28
C ALA A 289 -7.04 11.11 18.71
N PRO A 290 -8.18 11.25 18.00
CA PRO A 290 -9.38 10.49 18.35
C PRO A 290 -9.19 8.97 18.14
N LEU A 291 -8.38 8.55 17.17
CA LEU A 291 -8.11 7.13 16.93
C LEU A 291 -7.33 6.50 18.09
N ALA A 292 -6.29 7.17 18.59
CA ALA A 292 -5.54 6.73 19.76
C ALA A 292 -6.47 6.60 20.99
N ALA A 293 -7.30 7.61 21.24
CA ALA A 293 -8.27 7.57 22.33
C ALA A 293 -9.29 6.43 22.18
N ALA A 294 -9.80 6.20 20.97
CA ALA A 294 -10.75 5.13 20.69
C ALA A 294 -10.14 3.74 20.88
N LEU A 295 -8.88 3.55 20.48
CA LEU A 295 -8.11 2.33 20.64
C LEU A 295 -7.82 2.07 22.13
N ASP A 296 -7.22 3.05 22.83
CA ASP A 296 -6.81 2.94 24.24
C ASP A 296 -7.99 2.63 25.18
N ALA A 297 -9.19 3.15 24.85
CA ALA A 297 -10.42 2.88 25.58
C ALA A 297 -10.86 1.41 25.51
N ARG A 298 -10.41 0.65 24.50
CA ARG A 298 -10.94 -0.68 24.16
C ARG A 298 -9.92 -1.81 24.24
N VAL A 299 -8.62 -1.51 24.16
CA VAL A 299 -7.59 -2.52 24.39
C VAL A 299 -7.64 -3.06 25.82
N ILE A 300 -7.17 -4.30 25.98
CA ILE A 300 -6.94 -4.88 27.31
C ILE A 300 -6.00 -3.96 28.09
N GLY A 301 -6.35 -3.65 29.33
CA GLY A 301 -5.62 -2.67 30.15
C GLY A 301 -4.11 -2.94 30.25
N ALA A 302 -3.70 -4.21 30.27
CA ALA A 302 -2.30 -4.63 30.31
C ALA A 302 -1.51 -4.32 29.02
N PHE A 303 -2.17 -4.08 27.89
CA PHE A 303 -1.54 -3.76 26.61
C PHE A 303 -1.45 -2.25 26.35
N ARG A 304 -2.05 -1.42 27.20
CA ARG A 304 -1.92 0.04 27.08
C ARG A 304 -0.46 0.46 27.21
N GLY A 305 0.03 1.22 26.23
CA GLY A 305 1.43 1.64 26.16
C GLY A 305 2.40 0.54 25.68
N ALA A 306 1.92 -0.68 25.38
CA ALA A 306 2.76 -1.75 24.82
C ALA A 306 2.91 -1.67 23.29
N TYR A 307 2.14 -0.81 22.61
CA TYR A 307 2.19 -0.58 21.17
C TYR A 307 2.38 0.89 20.83
N ARG A 308 2.89 1.16 19.63
CA ARG A 308 2.89 2.50 19.02
C ARG A 308 1.87 2.57 17.90
N LEU A 309 0.92 3.49 17.98
CA LEU A 309 0.04 3.85 16.86
C LEU A 309 0.68 5.01 16.10
N VAL A 310 1.02 4.81 14.82
CA VAL A 310 1.81 5.77 14.04
C VAL A 310 1.29 5.91 12.62
N PRO A 311 1.47 7.08 11.97
CA PRO A 311 1.27 7.20 10.54
C PRO A 311 2.29 6.37 9.75
N ALA A 312 1.87 5.84 8.62
CA ALA A 312 2.74 5.23 7.61
C ALA A 312 3.74 6.29 7.09
N ALA A 313 4.97 5.87 6.78
CA ALA A 313 6.08 6.76 6.45
C ALA A 313 6.32 6.93 4.94
N LEU A 314 5.92 5.96 4.12
CA LEU A 314 6.27 5.88 2.69
C LEU A 314 5.23 6.52 1.76
N GLY A 315 4.04 6.88 2.29
CA GLY A 315 3.01 7.59 1.54
C GLY A 315 2.56 6.85 0.27
N ASP A 316 2.42 7.60 -0.83
CA ASP A 316 1.85 7.10 -2.09
C ASP A 316 2.69 6.02 -2.79
N ASP A 317 3.99 5.92 -2.44
CA ASP A 317 4.95 5.02 -3.08
C ASP A 317 5.07 3.66 -2.34
N VAL A 318 4.29 3.46 -1.27
CA VAL A 318 4.38 2.31 -0.38
C VAL A 318 4.20 0.96 -1.10
N VAL A 319 3.21 0.85 -1.99
CA VAL A 319 2.91 -0.42 -2.70
C VAL A 319 4.01 -0.76 -3.70
N VAL A 320 4.43 0.22 -4.52
CA VAL A 320 5.48 0.00 -5.52
C VAL A 320 6.85 -0.27 -4.87
N SER A 321 7.13 0.33 -3.71
CA SER A 321 8.32 0.00 -2.91
C SER A 321 8.27 -1.45 -2.43
N GLY A 322 7.13 -1.91 -1.91
CA GLY A 322 6.91 -3.30 -1.54
C GLY A 322 7.01 -4.26 -2.73
N ALA A 323 6.53 -3.85 -3.91
CA ALA A 323 6.63 -4.62 -5.13
C ALA A 323 8.09 -4.78 -5.61
N LEU A 324 8.93 -3.76 -5.44
CA LEU A 324 10.37 -3.88 -5.71
C LEU A 324 11.04 -4.89 -4.76
N LEU A 325 10.72 -4.84 -3.45
CA LEU A 325 11.21 -5.81 -2.46
C LEU A 325 10.77 -7.24 -2.81
N LEU A 326 9.51 -7.41 -3.23
CA LEU A 326 8.98 -8.69 -3.71
C LEU A 326 9.76 -9.20 -4.92
N ALA A 327 9.96 -8.35 -5.93
CA ALA A 327 10.71 -8.69 -7.14
C ALA A 327 12.16 -9.09 -6.85
N ALA A 328 12.76 -8.51 -5.82
CA ALA A 328 14.11 -8.82 -5.37
C ALA A 328 14.23 -10.10 -4.53
N GLY A 329 13.10 -10.73 -4.15
CA GLY A 329 13.08 -11.93 -3.31
C GLY A 329 13.26 -11.65 -1.81
N ASP A 330 13.01 -10.42 -1.37
CA ASP A 330 13.23 -9.98 0.01
C ASP A 330 12.05 -10.26 0.95
N VAL A 331 10.87 -10.61 0.41
CA VAL A 331 9.67 -10.90 1.19
C VAL A 331 9.76 -12.29 1.81
N GLN A 332 9.81 -12.35 3.14
CA GLN A 332 9.74 -13.59 3.91
C GLN A 332 8.28 -13.88 4.26
N MET A 333 7.74 -15.01 3.81
CA MET A 333 6.35 -15.41 4.04
C MET A 333 6.24 -16.40 5.20
N MET A 334 5.19 -16.24 6.03
CA MET A 334 4.75 -17.17 7.08
C MET A 334 3.34 -17.69 6.80
#